data_AF-A0A8D8QE05-F1
#
_entry.id   AF-A0A8D8QE05-F1
#
_cell.length_a   1.000
_cell.length_b   1.000
_cell.length_c   1.000
_cell.angle_alpha   90.00
_cell.angle_beta   90.00
_cell.angle_gamma   90.00
#
_symmetry.space_group_name_H-M   'P 1'
#
loop_
_entity.id
_entity.type
_entity.pdbx_description
1 polymer ?
#
loop_
_entity_poly.entity_id
_entity_poly.type
_entity_poly.pdbx_seq_one_letter_code
_entity_poly.pdbx_strand_id
1 'polypeptide(L)'
;MKSGNYEYMKQIVKDMYRFATVNHSMKMKRSVDQNLESMKQKSKKKVNRLATEHSSMVDRLTLLQQICITNQTEEHLKNIFRYELAPHPMSLFTEDGIRKGTKSTLYDAAFTPLHQGQVNLGRRRSSVIDGGHLLHKVVWSRSTRSDTFQTVCRMYVTYVKRRFGSSVTVVFDGYPTDVSYQSTKAAERSRRALLHASSPFVFSSTTPVTVTQDSFLSNDINKANLINMLTIEMSANNIEVRQATEDADVMIVQTAIAKAPDYDSVIITGDDVDILVLLTALASSSNSNIYFQKSGKGNGPSLLYSAASCKIDPKDILFLHAMSGCDTTSTPFGQGKKKILKFYEKTPASHALAAVFREPNATNDQIAEAGEKFLIQLYGGEHGTPSLDSLRYQLFIKSVVKPSQFQLSRLPPTTDAAINHAHRVYLQMQTWLGNALVPTAWGWTLTRTGIAPITTNRSAAPDSILKMISCSRKYSGSTIPKKGKSNNDIKNRLLKGKRAFYYKRQLLCSTSINLETRKNLLKTYVWRIALYGCETWTISKIEEARIRAFEMWCYRAMLKIKWQDMITNKEVLRRIGSGRIIMEIIRKRRDQLLAQYSET
;
A
#
# COMPACT_ATOMS: atom_id res chain seq x y z
N MET A 1 26.71 31.81 17.10
CA MET A 1 25.43 31.07 16.93
C MET A 1 25.58 29.64 16.35
N LYS A 2 26.74 28.95 16.46
CA LYS A 2 26.95 27.58 15.91
C LYS A 2 26.95 26.43 16.96
N SER A 3 26.87 26.72 18.25
CA SER A 3 26.94 25.72 19.34
C SER A 3 25.60 25.12 19.75
N GLY A 4 24.49 25.85 19.59
CA GLY A 4 23.15 25.38 19.98
C GLY A 4 22.61 24.23 19.12
N ASN A 5 22.96 24.21 17.82
CA ASN A 5 22.45 23.21 16.88
C ASN A 5 23.15 21.84 17.02
N TYR A 6 24.41 21.82 17.47
CA TYR A 6 25.16 20.58 17.74
C TYR A 6 24.67 19.88 19.01
N GLU A 7 24.34 20.63 20.06
CA GLU A 7 23.87 20.07 21.31
C GLU A 7 22.42 19.57 21.21
N TYR A 8 21.59 20.23 20.39
CA TYR A 8 20.26 19.75 19.99
C TYR A 8 20.33 18.43 19.20
N MET A 9 21.25 18.33 18.23
CA MET A 9 21.49 17.09 17.47
C MET A 9 22.04 15.95 18.35
N LYS A 10 22.93 16.23 19.30
CA LYS A 10 23.36 15.26 20.32
C LYS A 10 22.20 14.79 21.19
N GLN A 11 21.28 15.68 21.54
CA GLN A 11 20.11 15.35 22.35
C GLN A 11 19.15 14.45 21.57
N ILE A 12 18.87 14.75 20.30
CA ILE A 12 18.11 13.88 19.38
C ILE A 12 18.77 12.49 19.27
N VAL A 13 20.09 12.44 19.08
CA VAL A 13 20.83 11.16 18.99
C VAL A 13 20.81 10.38 20.32
N LYS A 14 20.87 11.06 21.47
CA LYS A 14 20.71 10.45 22.81
C LYS A 14 19.30 9.93 23.04
N ASP A 15 18.27 10.64 22.60
CA ASP A 15 16.87 10.25 22.77
C ASP A 15 16.49 9.10 21.84
N MET A 16 17.03 9.08 20.60
CA MET A 16 16.98 7.92 19.71
C MET A 16 17.69 6.68 20.30
N TYR A 17 18.74 6.88 21.10
CA TYR A 17 19.47 5.79 21.77
C TYR A 17 18.67 5.19 22.93
N ARG A 18 17.95 6.02 23.72
CA ARG A 18 17.01 5.56 24.76
C ARG A 18 15.86 4.74 24.16
N PHE A 19 15.42 5.08 22.95
CA PHE A 19 14.39 4.32 22.26
C PHE A 19 14.82 2.91 21.85
N ALA A 20 16.01 2.76 21.26
CA ALA A 20 16.49 1.48 20.75
C ALA A 20 16.66 0.42 21.85
N THR A 21 17.02 0.84 23.06
CA THR A 21 17.16 -0.03 24.23
C THR A 21 15.81 -0.38 24.87
N VAL A 22 14.86 0.56 24.96
CA VAL A 22 13.52 0.32 25.53
C VAL A 22 12.65 -0.56 24.62
N ASN A 23 12.67 -0.35 23.31
CA ASN A 23 11.86 -1.15 22.37
C ASN A 23 12.35 -2.58 22.19
N HIS A 24 13.67 -2.83 22.30
CA HIS A 24 14.22 -4.19 22.26
C HIS A 24 13.91 -4.97 23.55
N SER A 25 13.79 -4.29 24.68
CA SER A 25 13.35 -4.88 25.96
C SER A 25 11.84 -5.17 25.98
N MET A 26 11.01 -4.24 25.48
CA MET A 26 9.55 -4.40 25.42
C MET A 26 9.08 -5.42 24.37
N LYS A 27 9.75 -5.51 23.21
CA LYS A 27 9.45 -6.54 22.19
C LYS A 27 9.81 -7.95 22.64
N MET A 28 10.89 -8.11 23.42
CA MET A 28 11.23 -9.40 24.02
C MET A 28 10.19 -9.84 25.05
N LYS A 29 9.67 -8.94 25.90
CA LYS A 29 8.60 -9.27 26.86
C LYS A 29 7.26 -9.62 26.18
N ARG A 30 6.76 -8.77 25.27
CA ARG A 30 5.47 -9.03 24.58
C ARG A 30 5.49 -10.23 23.63
N SER A 31 6.63 -10.51 22.98
CA SER A 31 6.78 -11.68 22.11
C SER A 31 6.84 -13.00 22.88
N VAL A 32 7.28 -12.98 24.14
CA VAL A 32 7.27 -14.19 24.99
C VAL A 32 5.87 -14.42 25.55
N ASP A 33 5.16 -13.36 25.94
CA ASP A 33 3.81 -13.47 26.52
C ASP A 33 2.75 -13.83 25.46
N GLN A 34 2.83 -13.30 24.23
CA GLN A 34 1.88 -13.64 23.14
C GLN A 34 2.12 -15.02 22.51
N ASN A 35 3.38 -15.49 22.45
CA ASN A 35 3.69 -16.81 21.90
C ASN A 35 3.26 -17.96 22.83
N LEU A 36 3.12 -17.70 24.14
CA LEU A 36 2.64 -18.70 25.10
C LEU A 36 1.12 -18.95 24.97
N GLU A 37 0.34 -17.94 24.56
CA GLU A 37 -1.10 -18.08 24.30
C GLU A 37 -1.41 -18.58 22.88
N SER A 38 -0.63 -18.17 21.86
CA SER A 38 -0.91 -18.55 20.46
C SER A 38 -0.54 -20.01 20.13
N MET A 39 0.32 -20.66 20.92
CA MET A 39 0.67 -22.08 20.72
C MET A 39 -0.45 -23.07 21.11
N LYS A 40 -1.58 -22.61 21.67
CA LYS A 40 -2.73 -23.48 22.00
C LYS A 40 -3.80 -23.55 20.91
N GLN A 41 -3.73 -22.76 19.84
CA GLN A 41 -4.78 -22.77 18.81
C GLN A 41 -4.23 -22.64 17.38
N LYS A 42 -4.62 -23.64 16.58
CA LYS A 42 -4.63 -23.70 15.10
C LYS A 42 -3.45 -24.41 14.44
N SER A 43 -3.57 -25.74 14.46
CA SER A 43 -3.18 -26.56 13.30
C SER A 43 -4.20 -26.38 12.16
N LYS A 44 -3.70 -26.62 10.93
CA LYS A 44 -4.39 -26.90 9.65
C LYS A 44 -4.47 -25.76 8.60
N LYS A 45 -3.90 -26.10 7.43
CA LYS A 45 -3.95 -25.49 6.08
C LYS A 45 -3.12 -24.20 5.96
N LYS A 46 -2.13 -24.07 5.07
CA LYS A 46 -2.14 -24.42 3.64
C LYS A 46 -0.69 -24.49 3.10
N VAL A 47 -0.33 -25.64 2.52
CA VAL A 47 0.90 -25.89 1.75
C VAL A 47 0.75 -25.27 0.35
N ASN A 48 1.87 -24.84 -0.25
CA ASN A 48 2.09 -24.25 -1.59
C ASN A 48 1.96 -22.72 -1.76
N ARG A 49 3.08 -22.02 -1.48
CA ARG A 49 3.64 -20.86 -2.22
C ARG A 49 5.04 -20.56 -1.64
N LEU A 50 6.07 -21.27 -2.11
CA LEU A 50 7.46 -21.03 -1.72
C LEU A 50 8.36 -21.09 -2.96
N ALA A 51 8.29 -20.05 -3.81
CA ALA A 51 9.28 -19.84 -4.87
C ALA A 51 9.22 -18.41 -5.45
N THR A 52 9.09 -17.37 -4.63
CA THR A 52 9.39 -15.96 -5.01
C THR A 52 9.45 -15.09 -3.76
N GLU A 53 10.27 -15.45 -2.78
CA GLU A 53 10.51 -14.59 -1.62
C GLU A 53 12.00 -14.60 -1.32
N HIS A 54 12.68 -13.50 -1.64
CA HIS A 54 13.79 -12.94 -0.86
C HIS A 54 14.18 -11.58 -1.45
N SER A 55 13.24 -10.64 -1.40
CA SER A 55 13.56 -9.21 -1.29
C SER A 55 13.01 -8.68 0.03
N SER A 56 13.26 -9.40 1.13
CA SER A 56 12.83 -9.00 2.45
C SER A 56 13.79 -7.95 3.02
N MET A 57 13.29 -6.71 3.03
CA MET A 57 13.34 -5.84 4.19
C MET A 57 14.75 -5.56 4.74
N VAL A 58 15.46 -4.60 4.14
CA VAL A 58 16.47 -3.83 4.89
C VAL A 58 15.76 -3.28 6.12
N ASP A 59 16.17 -3.75 7.29
CA ASP A 59 15.56 -3.42 8.57
C ASP A 59 15.33 -1.89 8.66
N ARG A 60 14.07 -1.48 8.78
CA ARG A 60 13.60 -0.10 8.58
C ARG A 60 14.17 0.86 9.64
N LEU A 61 14.56 0.32 10.80
CA LEU A 61 15.36 1.04 11.80
C LEU A 61 16.83 1.17 11.36
N THR A 62 17.38 0.18 10.67
CA THR A 62 18.77 0.16 10.23
C THR A 62 19.04 1.18 9.11
N LEU A 63 18.11 1.39 8.16
CA LEU A 63 18.24 2.44 7.14
C LEU A 63 18.13 3.85 7.76
N LEU A 64 17.17 4.06 8.65
CA LEU A 64 16.98 5.32 9.35
C LEU A 64 18.16 5.64 10.29
N GLN A 65 18.70 4.61 10.97
CA GLN A 65 19.93 4.72 11.76
C GLN A 65 21.15 5.01 10.88
N GLN A 66 21.29 4.38 9.71
CA GLN A 66 22.36 4.66 8.76
C GLN A 66 22.30 6.10 8.27
N ILE A 67 21.11 6.61 7.91
CA ILE A 67 20.85 8.01 7.55
C ILE A 67 21.29 8.95 8.66
N CYS A 68 20.85 8.74 9.90
CA CYS A 68 21.27 9.58 11.03
C CYS A 68 22.78 9.47 11.35
N ILE A 69 23.43 8.36 11.01
CA ILE A 69 24.87 8.13 11.26
C ILE A 69 25.76 8.74 10.17
N THR A 70 25.27 8.89 8.93
CA THR A 70 26.06 9.35 7.78
C THR A 70 26.01 10.87 7.56
N ASN A 71 25.06 11.56 8.18
CA ASN A 71 24.76 12.95 7.85
C ASN A 71 25.50 13.93 8.75
N GLN A 72 26.21 14.86 8.13
CA GLN A 72 27.05 15.85 8.82
C GLN A 72 26.30 17.15 9.16
N THR A 73 25.17 17.43 8.49
CA THR A 73 24.39 18.69 8.64
C THR A 73 22.88 18.46 8.56
N GLU A 74 22.11 19.40 9.12
CA GLU A 74 20.64 19.43 9.04
C GLU A 74 20.12 19.50 7.59
N GLU A 75 20.80 20.24 6.73
CA GLU A 75 20.46 20.38 5.32
C GLU A 75 20.58 19.05 4.57
N HIS A 76 21.60 18.25 4.88
CA HIS A 76 21.75 16.93 4.29
C HIS A 76 20.64 15.97 4.75
N LEU A 77 20.19 16.08 6.01
CA LEU A 77 19.02 15.34 6.51
C LEU A 77 17.74 15.76 5.78
N LYS A 78 17.48 17.05 5.62
CA LYS A 78 16.31 17.56 4.86
C LYS A 78 16.30 17.00 3.43
N ASN A 79 17.46 16.97 2.77
CA ASN A 79 17.59 16.43 1.42
C ASN A 79 17.24 14.93 1.31
N ILE A 80 17.47 14.14 2.36
CA ILE A 80 17.14 12.72 2.38
C ILE A 80 15.62 12.48 2.49
N PHE A 81 14.90 13.36 3.18
CA PHE A 81 13.42 13.26 3.26
C PHE A 81 12.70 13.62 1.96
N ARG A 82 13.45 14.02 0.92
CA ARG A 82 12.97 14.12 -0.45
C ARG A 82 12.97 12.78 -1.21
N TYR A 83 13.31 11.70 -0.52
CA TYR A 83 13.31 10.32 -1.01
C TYR A 83 12.42 9.47 -0.09
N GLU A 84 11.87 8.38 -0.62
CA GLU A 84 10.94 7.55 0.14
C GLU A 84 11.62 6.74 1.24
N LEU A 85 12.92 6.44 1.08
CA LEU A 85 13.69 5.57 1.99
C LEU A 85 13.07 4.17 2.09
N ALA A 86 12.43 3.76 0.99
CA ALA A 86 11.74 2.50 0.81
C ALA A 86 11.66 2.22 -0.70
N PRO A 87 11.45 0.95 -1.12
CA PRO A 87 11.31 0.60 -2.54
C PRO A 87 10.15 1.34 -3.25
N HIS A 88 9.15 1.77 -2.50
CA HIS A 88 8.02 2.56 -2.96
C HIS A 88 7.49 3.47 -1.83
N PRO A 89 6.69 4.51 -2.14
CA PRO A 89 6.06 5.37 -1.13
C PRO A 89 5.08 4.59 -0.26
N MET A 90 5.51 4.20 0.94
CA MET A 90 4.70 3.38 1.85
C MET A 90 3.40 4.07 2.30
N SER A 91 3.33 5.40 2.19
CA SER A 91 2.12 6.18 2.48
C SER A 91 1.03 5.99 1.41
N LEU A 92 1.39 5.64 0.17
CA LEU A 92 0.46 5.52 -0.96
C LEU A 92 0.42 4.12 -1.59
N PHE A 93 1.41 3.28 -1.31
CA PHE A 93 1.56 1.95 -1.90
C PHE A 93 1.79 0.87 -0.82
N THR A 94 1.43 -0.36 -1.19
CA THR A 94 1.81 -1.61 -0.54
C THR A 94 2.69 -2.42 -1.49
N GLU A 95 3.17 -3.58 -1.04
CA GLU A 95 3.94 -4.50 -1.88
C GLU A 95 3.12 -4.98 -3.10
N ASP A 96 1.79 -5.04 -2.97
CA ASP A 96 0.86 -5.43 -4.03
C ASP A 96 0.41 -4.27 -4.96
N GLY A 97 0.98 -3.07 -4.80
CA GLY A 97 0.66 -1.90 -5.62
C GLY A 97 -0.09 -0.79 -4.87
N ILE A 98 -1.07 -0.16 -5.53
CA ILE A 98 -1.83 0.98 -4.98
C ILE A 98 -2.48 0.59 -3.64
N ARG A 99 -2.24 1.40 -2.60
CA ARG A 99 -2.84 1.19 -1.27
C ARG A 99 -4.36 1.38 -1.35
N LYS A 100 -5.12 0.32 -1.11
CA LYS A 100 -6.58 0.34 -1.11
C LYS A 100 -7.13 0.68 0.29
N GLY A 101 -8.23 1.42 0.32
CA GLY A 101 -9.03 1.70 1.51
C GLY A 101 -10.42 1.06 1.46
N THR A 102 -11.21 1.20 2.52
CA THR A 102 -12.59 0.69 2.57
C THR A 102 -13.56 1.69 1.96
N LYS A 103 -13.87 1.56 0.67
CA LYS A 103 -14.77 2.48 -0.06
C LYS A 103 -16.15 2.61 0.58
N SER A 104 -16.73 1.49 1.03
CA SER A 104 -18.08 1.43 1.61
C SER A 104 -18.28 2.30 2.86
N THR A 105 -17.19 2.73 3.53
CA THR A 105 -17.27 3.69 4.63
C THR A 105 -17.83 5.05 4.21
N LEU A 106 -17.86 5.34 2.90
CA LEU A 106 -18.39 6.57 2.35
C LEU A 106 -19.92 6.65 2.48
N TYR A 107 -20.64 5.52 2.42
CA TYR A 107 -22.09 5.49 2.67
C TYR A 107 -22.44 6.17 3.99
N ASP A 108 -21.79 5.77 5.09
CA ASP A 108 -22.10 6.32 6.42
C ASP A 108 -21.51 7.72 6.62
N ALA A 109 -20.42 8.04 5.92
CA ALA A 109 -19.67 9.27 6.13
C ALA A 109 -20.26 10.46 5.38
N ALA A 110 -20.67 10.25 4.12
CA ALA A 110 -21.11 11.31 3.22
C ALA A 110 -22.61 11.26 2.90
N PHE A 111 -23.32 10.16 3.17
CA PHE A 111 -24.72 10.00 2.74
C PHE A 111 -25.67 9.72 3.90
N THR A 112 -26.90 10.22 3.78
CA THR A 112 -28.03 9.87 4.64
C THR A 112 -29.08 9.13 3.80
N PRO A 113 -29.47 7.89 4.15
CA PRO A 113 -30.50 7.18 3.41
C PRO A 113 -31.85 7.88 3.54
N LEU A 114 -32.65 7.82 2.48
CA LEU A 114 -34.02 8.29 2.46
C LEU A 114 -34.92 7.31 3.22
N HIS A 115 -35.86 7.84 4.00
CA HIS A 115 -36.86 7.02 4.67
C HIS A 115 -37.90 6.53 3.66
N GLN A 116 -38.11 5.22 3.57
CA GLN A 116 -39.00 4.58 2.57
C GLN A 116 -40.47 5.06 2.61
N GLY A 117 -40.91 5.74 3.67
CA GLY A 117 -42.24 6.35 3.77
C GLY A 117 -42.34 7.81 3.32
N GLN A 118 -41.23 8.48 2.99
CA GLN A 118 -41.22 9.90 2.60
C GLN A 118 -41.05 10.13 1.09
N VAL A 119 -40.78 9.07 0.31
CA VAL A 119 -40.48 9.19 -1.12
C VAL A 119 -41.65 8.66 -1.94
N ASN A 120 -42.32 9.56 -2.67
CA ASN A 120 -43.33 9.16 -3.64
C ASN A 120 -42.66 8.77 -4.97
N LEU A 121 -42.58 7.47 -5.24
CA LEU A 121 -41.96 6.92 -6.46
C LEU A 121 -42.88 6.93 -7.68
N GLY A 122 -44.12 7.43 -7.56
CA GLY A 122 -45.09 7.47 -8.66
C GLY A 122 -45.50 6.08 -9.18
N ARG A 123 -46.16 6.07 -10.34
CA ARG A 123 -46.68 4.84 -11.00
C ARG A 123 -45.77 4.38 -12.13
N ARG A 124 -45.25 5.30 -12.94
CA ARG A 124 -44.34 4.99 -14.05
C ARG A 124 -42.92 4.92 -13.52
N ARG A 125 -42.42 3.70 -13.32
CA ARG A 125 -41.07 3.46 -12.78
C ARG A 125 -40.20 2.76 -13.80
N SER A 126 -38.92 3.15 -13.86
CA SER A 126 -37.90 2.44 -14.63
C SER A 126 -36.78 1.97 -13.70
N SER A 127 -36.22 0.78 -13.96
CA SER A 127 -35.10 0.22 -13.22
C SER A 127 -33.85 0.15 -14.09
N VAL A 128 -32.75 0.74 -13.61
CA VAL A 128 -31.42 0.58 -14.22
C VAL A 128 -30.60 -0.31 -13.29
N ILE A 129 -30.14 -1.45 -13.79
CA ILE A 129 -29.48 -2.46 -12.96
C ILE A 129 -28.00 -2.50 -13.28
N ASP A 130 -27.17 -2.41 -12.24
CA ASP A 130 -25.75 -2.74 -12.31
C ASP A 130 -25.60 -4.23 -12.67
N GLY A 131 -25.10 -4.49 -13.88
CA GLY A 131 -24.91 -5.83 -14.41
C GLY A 131 -23.86 -6.63 -13.63
N GLY A 132 -22.82 -5.98 -13.13
CA GLY A 132 -21.81 -6.61 -12.27
C GLY A 132 -22.43 -7.09 -10.95
N HIS A 133 -23.26 -6.25 -10.33
CA HIS A 133 -24.07 -6.64 -9.17
C HIS A 133 -25.04 -7.79 -9.50
N LEU A 134 -25.75 -7.70 -10.63
CA LEU A 134 -26.72 -8.72 -11.05
C LEU A 134 -26.07 -10.10 -11.21
N LEU A 135 -24.86 -10.17 -11.79
CA LEU A 135 -24.11 -11.42 -12.00
C LEU A 135 -23.97 -12.25 -10.71
N HIS A 136 -23.88 -11.59 -9.55
CA HIS A 136 -23.73 -12.26 -8.25
C HIS A 136 -25.05 -12.45 -7.48
N LYS A 137 -26.17 -11.85 -7.93
CA LYS A 137 -27.48 -11.99 -7.26
C LYS A 137 -28.23 -13.27 -7.62
N VAL A 138 -28.02 -13.78 -8.82
CA VAL A 138 -28.68 -15.00 -9.29
C VAL A 138 -27.78 -16.18 -8.92
N VAL A 139 -28.24 -17.02 -8.00
CA VAL A 139 -27.50 -18.18 -7.52
C VAL A 139 -27.70 -19.34 -8.48
N TRP A 140 -26.61 -19.92 -8.98
CA TRP A 140 -26.66 -21.10 -9.85
C TRP A 140 -26.99 -22.35 -9.01
N SER A 141 -27.94 -23.17 -9.47
CA SER A 141 -28.33 -24.38 -8.73
C SER A 141 -27.16 -25.37 -8.67
N ARG A 142 -26.95 -25.98 -7.50
CA ARG A 142 -25.93 -27.04 -7.29
C ARG A 142 -26.54 -28.44 -7.33
N SER A 143 -27.88 -28.53 -7.39
CA SER A 143 -28.63 -29.75 -7.08
C SER A 143 -28.77 -30.70 -8.27
N THR A 144 -28.56 -30.24 -9.50
CA THR A 144 -28.66 -31.07 -10.70
C THR A 144 -27.46 -30.82 -11.60
N ARG A 145 -26.64 -31.85 -11.86
CA ARG A 145 -25.50 -31.83 -12.82
C ARG A 145 -25.92 -31.56 -14.28
N SER A 146 -27.17 -31.15 -14.52
CA SER A 146 -27.80 -30.97 -15.83
C SER A 146 -28.16 -29.52 -16.17
N ASP A 147 -27.91 -28.55 -15.27
CA ASP A 147 -28.20 -27.15 -15.60
C ASP A 147 -27.19 -26.65 -16.64
N THR A 148 -27.70 -26.21 -17.79
CA THR A 148 -26.89 -25.64 -18.87
C THR A 148 -26.77 -24.13 -18.72
N PHE A 149 -25.83 -23.51 -19.44
CA PHE A 149 -25.73 -22.04 -19.46
C PHE A 149 -27.00 -21.37 -20.02
N GLN A 150 -27.78 -22.06 -20.87
CA GLN A 150 -29.11 -21.59 -21.28
C GLN A 150 -30.07 -21.50 -20.09
N THR A 151 -30.11 -22.54 -19.24
CA THR A 151 -30.92 -22.55 -18.02
C THR A 151 -30.50 -21.42 -17.10
N VAL A 152 -29.19 -21.22 -16.92
CA VAL A 152 -28.65 -20.10 -16.15
C VAL A 152 -29.15 -18.76 -16.71
N CYS A 153 -29.04 -18.50 -18.02
CA CYS A 153 -29.52 -17.25 -18.61
C CYS A 153 -31.02 -17.02 -18.37
N ARG A 154 -31.84 -18.06 -18.47
CA ARG A 154 -33.28 -18.00 -18.14
C ARG A 154 -33.54 -17.69 -16.68
N MET A 155 -32.70 -18.15 -15.76
CA MET A 155 -32.79 -17.79 -14.34
C MET A 155 -32.56 -16.28 -14.14
N TYR A 156 -31.61 -15.68 -14.85
CA TYR A 156 -31.39 -14.22 -14.81
C TYR A 156 -32.61 -13.45 -15.35
N VAL A 157 -33.14 -13.83 -16.52
CA VAL A 157 -34.35 -13.19 -17.07
C VAL A 157 -35.53 -13.30 -16.08
N THR A 158 -35.74 -14.49 -15.52
CA THR A 158 -36.82 -14.73 -14.55
C THR A 158 -36.64 -13.86 -13.30
N TYR A 159 -35.41 -13.78 -12.78
CA TYR A 159 -35.08 -12.93 -11.64
C TYR A 159 -35.38 -11.46 -11.93
N VAL A 160 -34.91 -10.95 -13.08
CA VAL A 160 -35.09 -9.55 -13.47
C VAL A 160 -36.58 -9.20 -13.61
N LYS A 161 -37.35 -10.00 -14.38
CA LYS A 161 -38.78 -9.77 -14.57
C LYS A 161 -39.57 -9.81 -13.27
N ARG A 162 -39.30 -10.80 -12.41
CA ARG A 162 -40.01 -10.95 -11.12
C ARG A 162 -39.72 -9.80 -10.15
N ARG A 163 -38.48 -9.29 -10.14
CA ARG A 163 -38.04 -8.32 -9.13
C ARG A 163 -38.24 -6.86 -9.54
N PHE A 164 -38.17 -6.55 -10.83
CA PHE A 164 -38.13 -5.19 -11.34
C PHE A 164 -39.25 -4.86 -12.36
N GLY A 165 -40.03 -5.86 -12.80
CA GLY A 165 -41.15 -5.65 -13.72
C GLY A 165 -40.71 -5.49 -15.17
N SER A 166 -41.41 -4.63 -15.92
CA SER A 166 -41.31 -4.56 -17.39
C SER A 166 -40.41 -3.45 -17.93
N SER A 167 -40.22 -2.33 -17.21
CA SER A 167 -39.31 -1.25 -17.64
C SER A 167 -37.96 -1.41 -16.95
N VAL A 168 -37.09 -2.21 -17.57
CA VAL A 168 -35.78 -2.55 -17.02
C VAL A 168 -34.69 -2.42 -18.06
N THR A 169 -33.59 -1.81 -17.66
CA THR A 169 -32.35 -1.76 -18.42
C THR A 169 -31.21 -2.31 -17.57
N VAL A 170 -30.50 -3.32 -18.08
CA VAL A 170 -29.31 -3.88 -17.44
C VAL A 170 -28.07 -3.32 -18.12
N VAL A 171 -27.12 -2.80 -17.35
CA VAL A 171 -25.89 -2.22 -17.89
C VAL A 171 -24.69 -3.06 -17.42
N PHE A 172 -24.00 -3.70 -18.35
CA PHE A 172 -22.84 -4.55 -18.07
C PHE A 172 -21.51 -3.84 -18.31
N ASP A 173 -20.48 -4.28 -17.58
CA ASP A 173 -19.09 -3.95 -17.86
C ASP A 173 -18.64 -4.50 -19.23
N GLY A 174 -17.66 -3.81 -19.80
CA GLY A 174 -16.93 -4.21 -20.99
C GLY A 174 -15.63 -4.93 -20.69
N TYR A 175 -15.32 -5.91 -21.54
CA TYR A 175 -14.10 -6.71 -21.45
C TYR A 175 -13.39 -6.68 -22.81
N PRO A 176 -12.79 -5.54 -23.19
CA PRO A 176 -12.12 -5.40 -24.47
C PRO A 176 -10.96 -6.39 -24.53
N THR A 177 -10.87 -7.12 -25.65
CA THR A 177 -9.85 -8.15 -25.89
C THR A 177 -8.61 -7.63 -26.61
N ASP A 178 -8.65 -6.38 -27.06
CA ASP A 178 -7.54 -5.74 -27.76
C ASP A 178 -6.38 -5.49 -26.79
N VAL A 179 -5.25 -6.15 -27.05
CA VAL A 179 -4.02 -6.07 -26.25
C VAL A 179 -3.35 -4.69 -26.36
N SER A 180 -3.70 -3.91 -27.40
CA SER A 180 -3.22 -2.53 -27.57
C SER A 180 -3.93 -1.53 -26.65
N TYR A 181 -5.05 -1.94 -26.05
CA TYR A 181 -5.89 -1.07 -25.24
C TYR A 181 -5.29 -0.87 -23.83
N GLN A 182 -4.73 0.32 -23.61
CA GLN A 182 -3.98 0.69 -22.41
C GLN A 182 -4.79 1.60 -21.49
N SER A 183 -5.63 1.01 -20.63
CA SER A 183 -6.41 1.76 -19.64
C SER A 183 -6.03 1.45 -18.20
N THR A 184 -6.40 2.35 -17.29
CA THR A 184 -6.23 2.18 -15.85
C THR A 184 -7.10 1.05 -15.31
N LYS A 185 -8.27 0.81 -15.93
CA LYS A 185 -9.17 -0.29 -15.57
C LYS A 185 -8.60 -1.65 -16.00
N ALA A 186 -8.02 -1.76 -17.20
CA ALA A 186 -7.31 -2.95 -17.64
C ALA A 186 -6.15 -3.30 -16.70
N ALA A 187 -5.33 -2.31 -16.32
CA ALA A 187 -4.23 -2.51 -15.37
C ALA A 187 -4.72 -3.01 -13.99
N GLU A 188 -5.81 -2.44 -13.46
CA GLU A 188 -6.39 -2.89 -12.19
C GLU A 188 -7.01 -4.30 -12.31
N ARG A 189 -7.63 -4.65 -13.45
CA ARG A 189 -8.14 -6.00 -13.71
C ARG A 189 -7.01 -7.03 -13.77
N SER A 190 -5.95 -6.76 -14.54
CA SER A 190 -4.78 -7.65 -14.62
C SER A 190 -4.16 -7.88 -13.23
N ARG A 191 -4.08 -6.84 -12.40
CA ARG A 191 -3.63 -6.96 -11.00
C ARG A 191 -4.53 -7.90 -10.18
N ARG A 192 -5.84 -7.82 -10.32
CA ARG A 192 -6.80 -8.73 -9.63
C ARG A 192 -6.69 -10.16 -10.15
N ALA A 193 -6.50 -10.35 -11.46
CA ALA A 193 -6.33 -11.66 -12.08
C ALA A 193 -5.07 -12.40 -11.57
N LEU A 194 -3.97 -11.68 -11.29
CA LEU A 194 -2.78 -12.27 -10.65
C LEU A 194 -3.06 -12.87 -9.26
N LEU A 195 -4.09 -12.39 -8.57
CA LEU A 195 -4.51 -12.91 -7.26
C LEU A 195 -5.45 -14.12 -7.39
N HIS A 196 -6.16 -14.24 -8.51
CA HIS A 196 -7.23 -15.22 -8.75
C HIS A 196 -7.06 -15.87 -10.12
N ALA A 197 -6.28 -16.95 -10.19
CA ALA A 197 -6.09 -17.71 -11.42
C ALA A 197 -7.21 -18.76 -11.58
N SER A 198 -8.24 -18.45 -12.37
CA SER A 198 -9.11 -19.48 -12.96
C SER A 198 -8.94 -19.50 -14.48
N SER A 199 -8.90 -20.69 -15.06
CA SER A 199 -8.68 -20.87 -16.50
C SER A 199 -9.91 -20.43 -17.31
N PRO A 200 -9.72 -19.93 -18.54
CA PRO A 200 -10.82 -19.70 -19.46
C PRO A 200 -11.58 -21.00 -19.69
N PHE A 201 -12.90 -20.93 -19.66
CA PHE A 201 -13.81 -22.04 -19.89
C PHE A 201 -14.46 -21.83 -21.25
N VAL A 202 -14.31 -22.80 -22.16
CA VAL A 202 -15.00 -22.77 -23.45
C VAL A 202 -16.36 -23.44 -23.26
N PHE A 203 -17.44 -22.74 -23.60
CA PHE A 203 -18.80 -23.23 -23.42
C PHE A 203 -19.76 -22.67 -24.46
N SER A 204 -20.93 -23.31 -24.54
CA SER A 204 -22.07 -22.91 -25.35
C SER A 204 -23.34 -22.95 -24.51
N SER A 205 -24.48 -22.58 -25.10
CA SER A 205 -25.79 -22.61 -24.43
C SER A 205 -26.18 -23.97 -23.86
N THR A 206 -25.77 -25.06 -24.50
CA THR A 206 -26.09 -26.43 -24.09
C THR A 206 -25.05 -27.05 -23.14
N THR A 207 -23.90 -26.38 -22.94
CA THR A 207 -22.85 -26.89 -22.07
C THR A 207 -23.34 -26.95 -20.62
N PRO A 208 -23.20 -28.10 -19.93
CA PRO A 208 -23.52 -28.21 -18.51
C PRO A 208 -22.59 -27.34 -17.64
N VAL A 209 -23.14 -26.71 -16.61
CA VAL A 209 -22.37 -25.91 -15.66
C VAL A 209 -21.66 -26.83 -14.67
N THR A 210 -20.38 -27.11 -14.94
CA THR A 210 -19.54 -27.99 -14.11
C THR A 210 -18.66 -27.26 -13.11
N VAL A 211 -18.59 -25.93 -13.21
CA VAL A 211 -17.75 -25.06 -12.39
C VAL A 211 -18.57 -24.25 -11.40
N THR A 212 -17.92 -23.81 -10.31
CA THR A 212 -18.60 -22.91 -9.36
C THR A 212 -18.75 -21.52 -9.94
N GLN A 213 -19.86 -20.84 -9.61
CA GLN A 213 -20.14 -19.47 -10.03
C GLN A 213 -18.97 -18.52 -9.69
N ASP A 214 -18.45 -18.57 -8.45
CA ASP A 214 -17.34 -17.70 -8.03
C ASP A 214 -16.06 -17.92 -8.86
N SER A 215 -15.73 -19.17 -9.16
CA SER A 215 -14.56 -19.52 -9.96
C SER A 215 -14.73 -19.14 -11.43
N PHE A 216 -15.97 -19.19 -11.94
CA PHE A 216 -16.28 -18.79 -13.30
C PHE A 216 -16.22 -17.27 -13.46
N LEU A 217 -16.88 -16.53 -12.56
CA LEU A 217 -16.96 -15.06 -12.58
C LEU A 217 -15.64 -14.37 -12.20
N SER A 218 -14.66 -15.08 -11.62
CA SER A 218 -13.33 -14.50 -11.40
C SER A 218 -12.49 -14.33 -12.67
N ASN A 219 -12.91 -14.93 -13.80
CA ASN A 219 -12.22 -14.82 -15.08
C ASN A 219 -12.95 -13.85 -16.02
N ASP A 220 -12.21 -12.90 -16.59
CA ASP A 220 -12.75 -11.84 -17.44
C ASP A 220 -13.29 -12.35 -18.79
N ILE A 221 -12.66 -13.37 -19.38
CA ILE A 221 -13.13 -13.99 -20.64
C ILE A 221 -14.44 -14.73 -20.39
N ASN A 222 -14.54 -15.46 -19.28
CA ASN A 222 -15.75 -16.17 -18.90
C ASN A 222 -16.92 -15.20 -18.67
N LYS A 223 -16.67 -14.08 -17.97
CA LYS A 223 -17.67 -13.01 -17.79
C LYS A 223 -18.10 -12.42 -19.13
N ALA A 224 -17.16 -12.08 -20.02
CA ALA A 224 -17.47 -11.53 -21.34
C ALA A 224 -18.40 -12.47 -22.14
N ASN A 225 -18.07 -13.76 -22.20
CA ASN A 225 -18.87 -14.75 -22.90
C ASN A 225 -20.26 -14.94 -22.28
N LEU A 226 -20.35 -14.96 -20.94
CA LEU A 226 -21.63 -15.05 -20.26
C LEU A 226 -22.50 -13.79 -20.49
N ILE A 227 -21.91 -12.60 -20.46
CA ILE A 227 -22.60 -11.34 -20.73
C ILE A 227 -23.16 -11.33 -22.16
N ASN A 228 -22.41 -11.84 -23.14
CA ASN A 228 -22.91 -11.97 -24.51
C ASN A 228 -24.15 -12.87 -24.59
N MET A 229 -24.12 -14.04 -23.94
CA MET A 229 -25.28 -14.92 -23.86
C MET A 229 -26.47 -14.29 -23.13
N LEU A 230 -26.22 -13.63 -22.01
CA LEU A 230 -27.25 -12.91 -21.25
C LEU A 230 -27.88 -11.80 -22.09
N THR A 231 -27.07 -11.06 -22.86
CA THR A 231 -27.54 -9.98 -23.74
C THR A 231 -28.54 -10.51 -24.76
N ILE A 232 -28.24 -11.64 -25.40
CA ILE A 232 -29.15 -12.29 -26.37
C ILE A 232 -30.43 -12.74 -25.67
N GLU A 233 -30.33 -13.49 -24.56
CA GLU A 233 -31.49 -14.05 -23.87
C GLU A 233 -32.40 -12.96 -23.26
N MET A 234 -31.81 -11.90 -22.71
CA MET A 234 -32.53 -10.76 -22.14
C MET A 234 -33.24 -9.95 -23.24
N SER A 235 -32.57 -9.69 -24.36
CA SER A 235 -33.15 -8.96 -25.50
C SER A 235 -34.33 -9.73 -26.11
N ALA A 236 -34.21 -11.05 -26.27
CA ALA A 236 -35.30 -11.93 -26.71
C ALA A 236 -36.50 -11.92 -25.74
N ASN A 237 -36.29 -11.43 -24.51
CA ASN A 237 -37.29 -11.34 -23.46
C ASN A 237 -37.74 -9.90 -23.16
N ASN A 238 -37.47 -8.95 -24.07
CA ASN A 238 -37.81 -7.53 -23.96
C ASN A 238 -37.18 -6.82 -22.74
N ILE A 239 -35.99 -7.23 -22.34
CA ILE A 239 -35.18 -6.51 -21.35
C ILE A 239 -34.10 -5.74 -22.12
N GLU A 240 -34.04 -4.42 -21.93
CA GLU A 240 -33.00 -3.60 -22.56
C GLU A 240 -31.64 -3.92 -21.92
N VAL A 241 -30.63 -4.17 -22.74
CA VAL A 241 -29.26 -4.40 -22.28
C VAL A 241 -28.32 -3.39 -22.92
N ARG A 242 -27.47 -2.79 -22.11
CA ARG A 242 -26.37 -1.92 -22.54
C ARG A 242 -25.06 -2.50 -22.04
N GLN A 243 -23.99 -2.30 -22.78
CA GLN A 243 -22.66 -2.72 -22.37
C GLN A 243 -21.68 -1.57 -22.53
N ALA A 244 -20.93 -1.28 -21.48
CA ALA A 244 -19.86 -0.31 -21.52
C ALA A 244 -18.64 -0.85 -22.29
N THR A 245 -17.77 0.04 -22.75
CA THR A 245 -16.47 -0.37 -23.31
C THR A 245 -15.57 -0.96 -22.22
N GLU A 246 -15.63 -0.43 -21.00
CA GLU A 246 -14.92 -0.96 -19.83
C GLU A 246 -15.78 -0.91 -18.57
N ASP A 247 -15.80 0.22 -17.87
CA ASP A 247 -16.48 0.35 -16.59
C ASP A 247 -17.91 0.84 -16.81
N ALA A 248 -18.90 0.12 -16.29
CA ALA A 248 -20.31 0.46 -16.47
C ALA A 248 -20.77 1.62 -15.58
N ASP A 249 -20.04 1.95 -14.52
CA ASP A 249 -20.44 2.90 -13.48
C ASP A 249 -21.00 4.23 -14.02
N VAL A 250 -20.28 4.89 -14.93
CA VAL A 250 -20.72 6.15 -15.54
C VAL A 250 -21.92 5.93 -16.46
N MET A 251 -21.90 4.86 -17.26
CA MET A 251 -22.98 4.52 -18.19
C MET A 251 -24.29 4.19 -17.46
N ILE A 252 -24.24 3.57 -16.28
CA ILE A 252 -25.39 3.31 -15.42
C ILE A 252 -26.07 4.63 -15.05
N VAL A 253 -25.29 5.61 -14.57
CA VAL A 253 -25.83 6.92 -14.16
C VAL A 253 -26.34 7.70 -15.38
N GLN A 254 -25.60 7.73 -16.48
CA GLN A 254 -26.04 8.38 -17.73
C GLN A 254 -27.33 7.77 -18.29
N THR A 255 -27.47 6.44 -18.22
CA THR A 255 -28.69 5.74 -18.64
C THR A 255 -29.87 6.13 -17.76
N ALA A 256 -29.67 6.26 -16.45
CA ALA A 256 -30.71 6.71 -15.55
C ALA A 256 -31.12 8.16 -15.81
N ILE A 257 -30.14 9.06 -16.06
CA ILE A 257 -30.38 10.46 -16.43
C ILE A 257 -31.17 10.55 -17.74
N ALA A 258 -30.80 9.76 -18.76
CA ALA A 258 -31.47 9.77 -20.05
C ALA A 258 -32.94 9.31 -19.95
N LYS A 259 -33.26 8.40 -19.01
CA LYS A 259 -34.62 7.92 -18.78
C LYS A 259 -35.44 8.82 -17.86
N ALA A 260 -34.80 9.63 -17.04
CA ALA A 260 -35.48 10.43 -16.02
C ALA A 260 -36.66 11.28 -16.54
N PRO A 261 -36.63 11.89 -17.75
CA PRO A 261 -37.76 12.66 -18.28
C PRO A 261 -39.03 11.85 -18.55
N ASP A 262 -38.91 10.55 -18.84
CA ASP A 262 -40.03 9.71 -19.31
C ASP A 262 -40.78 9.01 -18.16
N TYR A 263 -40.23 9.04 -16.95
CA TYR A 263 -40.70 8.27 -15.81
C TYR A 263 -40.91 9.14 -14.57
N ASP A 264 -41.85 8.72 -13.72
CA ASP A 264 -42.09 9.37 -12.43
C ASP A 264 -40.91 9.11 -11.47
N SER A 265 -40.26 7.94 -11.58
CA SER A 265 -38.99 7.66 -10.93
C SER A 265 -38.12 6.67 -11.69
N VAL A 266 -36.80 6.85 -11.58
CA VAL A 266 -35.79 5.92 -12.10
C VAL A 266 -34.97 5.38 -10.93
N ILE A 267 -34.89 4.06 -10.80
CA ILE A 267 -34.21 3.38 -9.69
C ILE A 267 -32.98 2.65 -10.22
N ILE A 268 -31.81 3.13 -9.82
CA ILE A 268 -30.54 2.45 -10.02
C ILE A 268 -30.39 1.38 -8.92
N THR A 269 -30.21 0.12 -9.29
CA THR A 269 -29.98 -0.97 -8.32
C THR A 269 -28.54 -1.46 -8.38
N GLY A 270 -27.83 -1.38 -7.27
CA GLY A 270 -26.44 -1.82 -7.14
C GLY A 270 -25.94 -1.72 -5.70
N ASP A 271 -24.73 -2.17 -5.43
CA ASP A 271 -24.11 -2.07 -4.10
C ASP A 271 -22.85 -1.20 -4.07
N ASP A 272 -22.25 -0.88 -5.23
CA ASP A 272 -21.06 -0.04 -5.29
C ASP A 272 -21.39 1.42 -4.97
N VAL A 273 -20.57 2.02 -4.09
CA VAL A 273 -20.71 3.42 -3.70
C VAL A 273 -20.23 4.36 -4.80
N ASP A 274 -19.41 3.87 -5.73
CA ASP A 274 -18.89 4.66 -6.84
C ASP A 274 -20.04 5.15 -7.73
N ILE A 275 -21.06 4.32 -7.96
CA ILE A 275 -22.30 4.68 -8.68
C ILE A 275 -23.07 5.79 -7.93
N LEU A 276 -23.19 5.71 -6.60
CA LEU A 276 -23.87 6.74 -5.81
C LEU A 276 -23.09 8.07 -5.83
N VAL A 277 -21.76 8.01 -5.76
CA VAL A 277 -20.88 9.19 -5.90
C VAL A 277 -21.06 9.85 -7.27
N LEU A 278 -21.09 9.06 -8.33
CA LEU A 278 -21.32 9.54 -9.69
C LEU A 278 -22.73 10.10 -9.88
N LEU A 279 -23.75 9.45 -9.32
CA LEU A 279 -25.12 9.95 -9.31
C LEU A 279 -25.18 11.35 -8.66
N THR A 280 -24.56 11.52 -7.50
CA THR A 280 -24.51 12.84 -6.84
C THR A 280 -23.82 13.87 -7.71
N ALA A 281 -22.65 13.55 -8.28
CA ALA A 281 -21.91 14.51 -9.08
C ALA A 281 -22.62 14.91 -10.39
N LEU A 282 -23.17 13.92 -11.11
CA LEU A 282 -23.67 14.11 -12.47
C LEU A 282 -25.17 14.47 -12.54
N ALA A 283 -25.96 14.16 -11.50
CA ALA A 283 -27.42 14.38 -11.51
C ALA A 283 -27.92 15.50 -10.58
N SER A 284 -27.03 16.16 -9.82
CA SER A 284 -27.37 17.09 -8.73
C SER A 284 -28.16 18.33 -9.12
N SER A 285 -28.18 18.74 -10.39
CA SER A 285 -28.80 20.00 -10.84
C SER A 285 -30.09 19.84 -11.64
N SER A 286 -30.51 18.63 -12.01
CA SER A 286 -31.64 18.47 -12.96
C SER A 286 -32.55 17.25 -12.75
N ASN A 287 -32.18 16.26 -11.91
CA ASN A 287 -32.90 14.98 -11.87
C ASN A 287 -33.26 14.53 -10.44
N SER A 288 -34.27 15.17 -9.85
CA SER A 288 -34.74 14.86 -8.48
C SER A 288 -35.47 13.50 -8.36
N ASN A 289 -35.84 12.89 -9.47
CA ASN A 289 -36.58 11.62 -9.55
C ASN A 289 -35.69 10.38 -9.78
N ILE A 290 -34.35 10.52 -9.69
CA ILE A 290 -33.43 9.39 -9.76
C ILE A 290 -33.01 8.95 -8.36
N TYR A 291 -33.11 7.66 -8.10
CA TYR A 291 -32.78 7.05 -6.82
C TYR A 291 -31.78 5.90 -6.99
N PHE A 292 -30.91 5.73 -6.01
CA PHE A 292 -30.01 4.59 -5.90
C PHE A 292 -30.50 3.67 -4.78
N GLN A 293 -30.86 2.44 -5.13
CA GLN A 293 -31.30 1.39 -4.22
C GLN A 293 -30.16 0.43 -3.93
N LYS A 294 -29.68 0.46 -2.69
CA LYS A 294 -28.67 -0.44 -2.15
C LYS A 294 -29.31 -1.67 -1.52
N SER A 295 -28.76 -2.86 -1.74
CA SER A 295 -29.25 -4.07 -1.06
C SER A 295 -29.01 -3.99 0.45
N GLY A 296 -29.97 -4.51 1.23
CA GLY A 296 -29.78 -4.71 2.66
C GLY A 296 -28.74 -5.81 2.93
N LYS A 297 -28.13 -5.79 4.13
CA LYS A 297 -27.27 -6.90 4.57
C LYS A 297 -28.15 -8.06 5.04
N GLY A 298 -27.94 -9.26 4.48
CA GLY A 298 -28.74 -10.44 4.81
C GLY A 298 -30.22 -10.20 4.53
N ASN A 299 -31.08 -10.43 5.53
CA ASN A 299 -32.52 -10.17 5.44
C ASN A 299 -32.91 -8.72 5.79
N GLY A 300 -31.94 -7.82 5.93
CA GLY A 300 -32.21 -6.41 6.20
C GLY A 300 -32.90 -5.69 5.03
N PRO A 301 -33.62 -4.59 5.29
CA PRO A 301 -34.28 -3.82 4.23
C PRO A 301 -33.25 -3.17 3.30
N SER A 302 -33.63 -2.98 2.03
CA SER A 302 -32.85 -2.16 1.10
C SER A 302 -32.89 -0.69 1.50
N LEU A 303 -31.79 0.03 1.28
CA LEU A 303 -31.71 1.47 1.55
C LEU A 303 -31.83 2.23 0.24
N LEU A 304 -32.50 3.39 0.29
CA LEU A 304 -32.69 4.27 -0.86
C LEU A 304 -31.88 5.55 -0.66
N TYR A 305 -31.24 6.03 -1.71
CA TYR A 305 -30.47 7.27 -1.73
C TYR A 305 -30.84 8.09 -2.96
N SER A 306 -30.59 9.39 -2.95
CA SER A 306 -30.60 10.26 -4.13
C SER A 306 -29.39 11.18 -4.11
N ALA A 307 -29.23 12.03 -5.13
CA ALA A 307 -28.18 13.06 -5.11
C ALA A 307 -28.27 13.95 -3.85
N ALA A 308 -29.49 14.26 -3.39
CA ALA A 308 -29.76 15.04 -2.19
C ALA A 308 -29.42 14.32 -0.87
N SER A 309 -29.15 13.01 -0.90
CA SER A 309 -28.66 12.27 0.26
C SER A 309 -27.24 12.67 0.66
N CYS A 310 -26.48 13.35 -0.19
CA CYS A 310 -25.09 13.73 0.08
C CYS A 310 -25.00 14.94 1.01
N LYS A 311 -24.15 14.85 2.03
CA LYS A 311 -23.84 15.95 2.98
C LYS A 311 -22.75 16.89 2.49
N ILE A 312 -22.06 16.49 1.42
CA ILE A 312 -20.95 17.23 0.82
C ILE A 312 -21.47 17.91 -0.44
N ASP A 313 -20.89 19.06 -0.80
CA ASP A 313 -21.17 19.70 -2.08
C ASP A 313 -20.98 18.68 -3.23
N PRO A 314 -22.03 18.43 -4.03
CA PRO A 314 -21.95 17.53 -5.18
C PRO A 314 -20.80 17.82 -6.15
N LYS A 315 -20.33 19.07 -6.24
CA LYS A 315 -19.21 19.46 -7.10
C LYS A 315 -17.86 18.93 -6.62
N ASP A 316 -17.73 18.63 -5.32
CA ASP A 316 -16.48 18.24 -4.69
C ASP A 316 -16.40 16.72 -4.42
N ILE A 317 -17.52 16.00 -4.51
CA ILE A 317 -17.58 14.59 -4.12
C ILE A 317 -16.66 13.69 -4.96
N LEU A 318 -16.51 13.97 -6.27
CA LEU A 318 -15.59 13.23 -7.14
C LEU A 318 -14.13 13.40 -6.70
N PHE A 319 -13.74 14.64 -6.39
CA PHE A 319 -12.40 14.94 -5.89
C PHE A 319 -12.13 14.24 -4.57
N LEU A 320 -13.03 14.35 -3.61
CA LEU A 320 -12.85 13.72 -2.31
C LEU A 320 -12.85 12.19 -2.41
N HIS A 321 -13.67 11.62 -3.28
CA HIS A 321 -13.69 10.18 -3.51
C HIS A 321 -12.37 9.69 -4.12
N ALA A 322 -11.86 10.34 -5.16
CA ALA A 322 -10.60 9.98 -5.81
C ALA A 322 -9.37 10.27 -4.93
N MET A 323 -9.29 11.44 -4.28
CA MET A 323 -8.16 11.84 -3.42
C MET A 323 -8.04 10.93 -2.18
N SER A 324 -9.17 10.43 -1.65
CA SER A 324 -9.20 9.47 -0.55
C SER A 324 -8.97 8.01 -0.96
N GLY A 325 -8.77 7.76 -2.26
CA GLY A 325 -8.50 6.46 -2.84
C GLY A 325 -9.75 5.77 -3.40
N CYS A 326 -9.66 5.36 -4.66
CA CYS A 326 -10.66 4.57 -5.39
C CYS A 326 -9.96 3.38 -6.09
N ASP A 327 -10.51 2.87 -7.19
CA ASP A 327 -9.91 1.75 -7.92
C ASP A 327 -8.54 2.10 -8.54
N THR A 328 -8.34 3.34 -8.96
CA THR A 328 -7.15 3.76 -9.71
C THR A 328 -6.24 4.71 -8.93
N THR A 329 -6.63 5.10 -7.72
CA THR A 329 -5.90 6.04 -6.86
C THR A 329 -5.66 5.47 -5.46
N SER A 330 -4.63 5.97 -4.78
CA SER A 330 -4.24 5.48 -3.46
C SER A 330 -5.09 6.08 -2.35
N THR A 331 -5.42 5.28 -1.33
CA THR A 331 -5.82 5.81 -0.02
C THR A 331 -4.56 6.15 0.77
N PRO A 332 -4.29 7.43 1.11
CA PRO A 332 -3.10 7.76 1.89
C PRO A 332 -3.14 7.12 3.28
N PHE A 333 -2.02 6.58 3.74
CA PHE A 333 -1.94 5.80 4.96
C PHE A 333 -2.37 6.63 6.18
N GLY A 334 -3.33 6.12 6.95
CA GLY A 334 -3.89 6.82 8.11
C GLY A 334 -4.80 8.00 7.75
N GLN A 335 -5.14 8.18 6.46
CA GLN A 335 -6.02 9.24 5.93
C GLN A 335 -7.22 8.63 5.18
N GLY A 336 -7.99 7.77 5.84
CA GLY A 336 -9.18 7.15 5.22
C GLY A 336 -10.31 8.16 4.92
N LYS A 337 -11.30 7.73 4.13
CA LYS A 337 -12.42 8.58 3.64
C LYS A 337 -13.07 9.44 4.72
N LYS A 338 -13.45 8.84 5.86
CA LYS A 338 -14.04 9.56 7.01
C LYS A 338 -13.18 10.71 7.53
N LYS A 339 -11.86 10.55 7.54
CA LYS A 339 -10.93 11.57 8.05
C LYS A 339 -10.76 12.70 7.05
N ILE A 340 -10.64 12.38 5.76
CA ILE A 340 -10.54 13.37 4.68
C ILE A 340 -11.81 14.23 4.61
N LEU A 341 -13.00 13.63 4.70
CA LEU A 341 -14.26 14.39 4.69
C LEU A 341 -14.36 15.35 5.88
N LYS A 342 -14.08 14.87 7.09
CA LYS A 342 -14.03 15.72 8.30
C LYS A 342 -12.99 16.83 8.21
N PHE A 343 -11.87 16.58 7.54
CA PHE A 343 -10.84 17.58 7.29
C PHE A 343 -11.34 18.63 6.28
N TYR A 344 -11.99 18.19 5.22
CA TYR A 344 -12.53 19.05 4.16
C TYR A 344 -13.59 20.01 4.70
N GLU A 345 -14.55 19.51 5.47
CA GLU A 345 -15.58 20.31 6.16
C GLU A 345 -14.99 21.41 7.05
N LYS A 346 -13.82 21.15 7.66
CA LYS A 346 -13.14 22.09 8.56
C LYS A 346 -12.20 23.06 7.85
N THR A 347 -11.96 22.87 6.56
CA THR A 347 -10.91 23.60 5.82
C THR A 347 -11.49 24.19 4.54
N PRO A 348 -12.24 25.31 4.60
CA PRO A 348 -12.89 25.91 3.43
C PRO A 348 -11.92 26.24 2.28
N ALA A 349 -10.67 26.57 2.59
CA ALA A 349 -9.62 26.80 1.59
C ALA A 349 -9.35 25.58 0.69
N SER A 350 -9.70 24.37 1.12
CA SER A 350 -9.58 23.15 0.30
C SER A 350 -10.56 23.13 -0.88
N HIS A 351 -11.63 23.93 -0.86
CA HIS A 351 -12.61 23.99 -1.96
C HIS A 351 -12.00 24.57 -3.24
N ALA A 352 -11.16 25.61 -3.11
CA ALA A 352 -10.44 26.18 -4.23
C ALA A 352 -9.43 25.17 -4.82
N LEU A 353 -8.81 24.34 -3.98
CA LEU A 353 -7.90 23.28 -4.44
C LEU A 353 -8.66 22.18 -5.20
N ALA A 354 -9.83 21.78 -4.71
CA ALA A 354 -10.70 20.82 -5.39
C ALA A 354 -11.18 21.33 -6.76
N ALA A 355 -11.44 22.64 -6.87
CA ALA A 355 -11.89 23.27 -8.11
C ALA A 355 -10.89 23.11 -9.26
N VAL A 356 -9.59 23.21 -8.97
CA VAL A 356 -8.53 23.04 -9.98
C VAL A 356 -8.62 21.68 -10.68
N PHE A 357 -9.05 20.63 -9.97
CA PHE A 357 -9.18 19.28 -10.54
C PHE A 357 -10.41 19.09 -11.44
N ARG A 358 -11.39 20.00 -11.37
CA ARG A 358 -12.57 19.98 -12.25
C ARG A 358 -12.28 20.58 -13.62
N GLU A 359 -11.37 21.54 -13.69
CA GLU A 359 -11.03 22.23 -14.93
C GLU A 359 -10.45 21.24 -15.95
N PRO A 360 -11.10 21.03 -17.11
CA PRO A 360 -10.71 19.97 -18.08
C PRO A 360 -9.35 20.23 -18.74
N ASN A 361 -8.90 21.50 -18.73
CA ASN A 361 -7.65 21.94 -19.33
C ASN A 361 -6.62 22.34 -18.27
N ALA A 362 -6.76 21.89 -17.02
CA ALA A 362 -5.76 22.14 -15.98
C ALA A 362 -4.40 21.56 -16.40
N THR A 363 -3.36 22.37 -16.24
CA THR A 363 -1.98 21.96 -16.54
C THR A 363 -1.44 20.99 -15.50
N ASN A 364 -0.40 20.23 -15.88
CA ASN A 364 0.30 19.33 -14.96
C ASN A 364 0.78 20.04 -13.69
N ASP A 365 1.27 21.28 -13.82
CA ASP A 365 1.79 22.08 -12.71
C ASP A 365 0.67 22.57 -11.77
N GLN A 366 -0.47 23.00 -12.33
CA GLN A 366 -1.63 23.39 -11.52
C GLN A 366 -2.16 22.20 -10.70
N ILE A 367 -2.25 21.01 -11.29
CA ILE A 367 -2.65 19.79 -10.58
C ILE A 367 -1.62 19.39 -9.52
N ALA A 368 -0.34 19.46 -9.86
CA ALA A 368 0.75 19.17 -8.94
C ALA A 368 0.72 20.08 -7.71
N GLU A 369 0.60 21.39 -7.92
CA GLU A 369 0.56 22.41 -6.87
C GLU A 369 -0.69 22.26 -5.99
N ALA A 370 -1.88 22.12 -6.60
CA ALA A 370 -3.12 21.97 -5.86
C ALA A 370 -3.15 20.68 -5.04
N GLY A 371 -2.67 19.57 -5.62
CA GLY A 371 -2.59 18.27 -4.96
C GLY A 371 -1.59 18.26 -3.80
N GLU A 372 -0.40 18.86 -3.99
CA GLU A 372 0.59 18.98 -2.93
C GLU A 372 0.06 19.84 -1.77
N LYS A 373 -0.50 21.02 -2.06
CA LYS A 373 -1.11 21.91 -1.05
C LYS A 373 -2.21 21.22 -0.26
N PHE A 374 -3.08 20.46 -0.93
CA PHE A 374 -4.14 19.71 -0.26
C PHE A 374 -3.56 18.67 0.73
N LEU A 375 -2.54 17.92 0.29
CA LEU A 375 -1.88 16.92 1.13
C LEU A 375 -1.09 17.55 2.28
N ILE A 376 -0.46 18.71 2.09
CA ILE A 376 0.21 19.45 3.18
C ILE A 376 -0.80 19.76 4.28
N GLN A 377 -1.96 20.32 3.93
CA GLN A 377 -3.01 20.64 4.88
C GLN A 377 -3.58 19.38 5.55
N LEU A 378 -3.84 18.32 4.78
CA LEU A 378 -4.36 17.04 5.29
C LEU A 378 -3.44 16.36 6.31
N TYR A 379 -2.12 16.52 6.15
CA TYR A 379 -1.12 15.99 7.08
C TYR A 379 -0.75 16.97 8.21
N GLY A 380 -1.49 18.09 8.34
CA GLY A 380 -1.34 19.05 9.43
C GLY A 380 -0.15 19.99 9.28
N GLY A 381 0.23 20.32 8.04
CA GLY A 381 1.20 21.37 7.76
C GLY A 381 0.67 22.75 8.16
N GLU A 382 1.54 23.58 8.72
CA GLU A 382 1.24 24.95 9.13
C GLU A 382 1.27 25.91 7.93
N HIS A 383 0.68 27.10 8.09
CA HIS A 383 0.70 28.14 7.06
C HIS A 383 2.15 28.49 6.68
N GLY A 384 2.47 28.41 5.38
CA GLY A 384 3.84 28.64 4.89
C GLY A 384 4.74 27.40 4.85
N THR A 385 4.22 26.19 5.13
CA THR A 385 4.94 24.94 4.86
C THR A 385 5.28 24.85 3.35
N PRO A 386 6.56 24.84 2.95
CA PRO A 386 6.94 25.04 1.55
C PRO A 386 6.71 23.82 0.65
N SER A 387 6.74 22.60 1.21
CA SER A 387 6.58 21.36 0.46
C SER A 387 6.28 20.17 1.36
N LEU A 388 5.76 19.07 0.78
CA LEU A 388 5.61 17.80 1.50
C LEU A 388 6.94 17.23 1.96
N ASP A 389 8.01 17.39 1.18
CA ASP A 389 9.37 16.99 1.58
C ASP A 389 9.77 17.67 2.91
N SER A 390 9.50 18.97 3.04
CA SER A 390 9.79 19.73 4.27
C SER A 390 8.90 19.28 5.44
N LEU A 391 7.61 19.01 5.18
CA LEU A 391 6.67 18.51 6.18
C LEU A 391 7.04 17.11 6.66
N ARG A 392 7.48 16.22 5.75
CA ARG A 392 8.00 14.89 6.10
C ARG A 392 9.13 14.97 7.09
N TYR A 393 10.10 15.86 6.86
CA TYR A 393 11.20 16.09 7.78
C TYR A 393 10.71 16.62 9.14
N GLN A 394 9.83 17.63 9.15
CA GLN A 394 9.29 18.19 10.41
C GLN A 394 8.53 17.13 11.23
N LEU A 395 7.65 16.35 10.59
CA LEU A 395 6.90 15.28 11.25
C LEU A 395 7.82 14.16 11.73
N PHE A 396 8.87 13.85 10.97
CA PHE A 396 9.90 12.93 11.41
C PHE A 396 10.56 13.41 12.71
N ILE A 397 11.05 14.65 12.76
CA ILE A 397 11.68 15.20 13.98
C ILE A 397 10.70 15.19 15.16
N LYS A 398 9.44 15.60 14.95
CA LYS A 398 8.37 15.52 15.98
C LYS A 398 8.16 14.07 16.48
N SER A 399 8.22 13.08 15.59
CA SER A 399 8.04 11.67 15.94
C SER A 399 9.21 11.05 16.70
N VAL A 400 10.43 11.57 16.51
CA VAL A 400 11.64 11.12 17.24
C VAL A 400 11.57 11.47 18.73
N VAL A 401 10.75 12.45 19.12
CA VAL A 401 10.48 12.79 20.53
C VAL A 401 9.49 11.81 21.18
N LYS A 402 8.71 11.06 20.39
CA LYS A 402 7.71 10.07 20.87
C LYS A 402 7.90 8.70 20.19
N PRO A 403 8.99 8.00 20.51
CA PRO A 403 9.55 6.99 19.62
C PRO A 403 8.71 5.72 19.46
N SER A 404 7.96 5.30 20.49
CA SER A 404 7.12 4.08 20.50
C SER A 404 6.03 4.04 19.43
N GLN A 405 5.85 5.14 18.68
CA GLN A 405 4.82 5.33 17.67
C GLN A 405 5.35 5.56 16.25
N PHE A 406 6.67 5.54 16.03
CA PHE A 406 7.23 5.86 14.71
C PHE A 406 7.06 4.72 13.70
N GLN A 407 6.40 5.04 12.59
CA GLN A 407 6.22 4.17 11.44
C GLN A 407 6.38 5.01 10.17
N LEU A 408 7.26 4.59 9.26
CA LEU A 408 7.57 5.35 8.04
C LEU A 408 6.33 5.63 7.18
N SER A 409 5.38 4.69 7.10
CA SER A 409 4.13 4.88 6.37
C SER A 409 3.22 5.97 6.92
N ARG A 410 3.41 6.43 8.17
CA ARG A 410 2.66 7.55 8.76
C ARG A 410 3.13 8.92 8.28
N LEU A 411 4.33 9.01 7.70
CA LEU A 411 4.79 10.25 7.09
C LEU A 411 3.95 10.53 5.83
N PRO A 412 3.70 11.81 5.49
CA PRO A 412 3.11 12.17 4.20
C PRO A 412 3.94 11.61 3.04
N PRO A 413 3.41 11.33 1.85
CA PRO A 413 4.21 11.04 0.65
C PRO A 413 5.27 12.12 0.36
N THR A 414 6.35 11.77 -0.34
CA THR A 414 7.29 12.79 -0.87
C THR A 414 6.55 13.69 -1.87
N THR A 415 7.07 14.88 -2.14
CA THR A 415 6.49 15.79 -3.15
C THR A 415 6.31 15.06 -4.49
N ASP A 416 7.33 14.33 -4.95
CA ASP A 416 7.27 13.60 -6.22
C ASP A 416 6.21 12.48 -6.23
N ALA A 417 6.11 11.68 -5.17
CA ALA A 417 5.07 10.66 -5.06
C ALA A 417 3.65 11.25 -4.96
N ALA A 418 3.52 12.40 -4.29
CA ALA A 418 2.27 13.13 -4.15
C ALA A 418 1.78 13.72 -5.46
N ILE A 419 2.68 14.28 -6.27
CA ILE A 419 2.36 14.80 -7.61
C ILE A 419 1.81 13.68 -8.49
N ASN A 420 2.50 12.53 -8.54
CA ASN A 420 2.00 11.37 -9.30
C ASN A 420 0.63 10.89 -8.79
N HIS A 421 0.36 10.96 -7.48
CA HIS A 421 -0.96 10.66 -6.93
C HIS A 421 -2.02 11.69 -7.35
N ALA A 422 -1.70 12.98 -7.30
CA ALA A 422 -2.57 14.06 -7.76
C ALA A 422 -2.91 13.91 -9.25
N HIS A 423 -1.93 13.59 -10.09
CA HIS A 423 -2.18 13.32 -11.51
C HIS A 423 -3.14 12.16 -11.74
N ARG A 424 -3.02 11.06 -10.98
CA ARG A 424 -3.98 9.95 -11.06
C ARG A 424 -5.39 10.35 -10.57
N VAL A 425 -5.47 11.19 -9.55
CA VAL A 425 -6.76 11.75 -9.06
C VAL A 425 -7.41 12.57 -10.16
N TYR A 426 -6.65 13.44 -10.82
CA TYR A 426 -7.14 14.24 -11.94
C TYR A 426 -7.60 13.36 -13.10
N LEU A 427 -6.77 12.42 -13.55
CA LEU A 427 -7.13 11.46 -14.60
C LEU A 427 -8.46 10.77 -14.30
N GLN A 428 -8.61 10.23 -13.08
CA GLN A 428 -9.83 9.52 -12.71
C GLN A 428 -11.07 10.42 -12.72
N MET A 429 -10.94 11.65 -12.18
CA MET A 429 -12.04 12.61 -12.19
C MET A 429 -12.45 12.99 -13.60
N GLN A 430 -11.49 13.29 -14.46
CA GLN A 430 -11.74 13.70 -15.83
C GLN A 430 -12.37 12.57 -16.65
N THR A 431 -11.95 11.32 -16.45
CA THR A 431 -12.61 10.14 -17.01
C THR A 431 -14.09 10.06 -16.59
N TRP A 432 -14.42 10.28 -15.32
CA TRP A 432 -15.81 10.29 -14.85
C TRP A 432 -16.63 11.46 -15.42
N LEU A 433 -15.99 12.58 -15.72
CA LEU A 433 -16.61 13.74 -16.37
C LEU A 433 -16.72 13.60 -17.90
N GLY A 434 -16.24 12.49 -18.47
CA GLY A 434 -16.32 12.21 -19.91
C GLY A 434 -15.17 12.78 -20.73
N ASN A 435 -14.12 13.29 -20.10
CA ASN A 435 -12.94 13.82 -20.79
C ASN A 435 -11.92 12.70 -21.01
N ALA A 436 -11.58 12.44 -22.26
CA ALA A 436 -10.59 11.43 -22.63
C ALA A 436 -9.16 11.96 -22.43
N LEU A 437 -8.47 11.44 -21.43
CA LEU A 437 -7.07 11.75 -21.14
C LEU A 437 -6.18 10.51 -21.32
N VAL A 438 -4.94 10.73 -21.77
CA VAL A 438 -3.95 9.67 -21.94
C VAL A 438 -3.33 9.34 -20.58
N PRO A 439 -3.42 8.10 -20.06
CA PRO A 439 -2.94 7.78 -18.72
C PRO A 439 -1.45 8.08 -18.47
N THR A 440 -0.60 7.90 -19.48
CA THR A 440 0.85 8.12 -19.37
C THR A 440 1.24 9.58 -19.17
N ALA A 441 0.35 10.52 -19.48
CA ALA A 441 0.52 11.93 -19.14
C ALA A 441 0.15 12.25 -17.69
N TRP A 442 -0.45 11.30 -16.96
CA TRP A 442 -1.09 11.55 -15.66
C TRP A 442 -0.80 10.47 -14.60
N GLY A 443 0.48 10.30 -14.26
CA GLY A 443 0.91 9.47 -13.12
C GLY A 443 0.88 7.95 -13.36
N TRP A 444 0.83 7.54 -14.64
CA TRP A 444 1.00 6.15 -15.10
C TRP A 444 2.16 6.06 -16.09
N THR A 445 2.73 4.87 -16.25
CA THR A 445 3.80 4.58 -17.20
C THR A 445 3.53 3.30 -17.96
N LEU A 446 4.09 3.19 -19.17
CA LEU A 446 4.00 2.01 -20.00
C LEU A 446 4.96 0.92 -19.50
N THR A 447 4.48 -0.31 -19.48
CA THR A 447 5.24 -1.52 -19.17
C THR A 447 5.04 -2.56 -20.27
N ARG A 448 5.77 -3.67 -20.21
CA ARG A 448 5.62 -4.78 -21.17
C ARG A 448 4.23 -5.42 -21.16
N THR A 449 3.47 -5.27 -20.08
CA THR A 449 2.18 -5.94 -19.85
C THR A 449 1.01 -4.96 -19.76
N GLY A 450 1.14 -3.74 -20.29
CA GLY A 450 0.15 -2.66 -20.17
C GLY A 450 0.69 -1.49 -19.36
N ILE A 451 -0.17 -0.74 -18.66
CA ILE A 451 0.26 0.41 -17.86
C ILE A 451 0.39 0.08 -16.37
N ALA A 452 1.28 0.80 -15.68
CA ALA A 452 1.47 0.70 -14.23
C ALA A 452 1.51 2.10 -13.60
N PRO A 453 1.04 2.26 -12.35
CA PRO A 453 1.09 3.55 -11.67
C PRO A 453 2.55 3.93 -11.36
N ILE A 454 2.91 5.18 -11.64
CA ILE A 454 4.22 5.72 -11.23
C ILE A 454 4.18 5.90 -9.71
N THR A 455 5.06 5.18 -9.02
CA THR A 455 5.18 5.26 -7.56
C THR A 455 5.95 6.52 -7.16
N THR A 456 7.09 6.74 -7.80
CA THR A 456 7.96 7.92 -7.71
C THR A 456 8.91 7.90 -8.91
N ASN A 457 9.31 9.09 -9.38
CA ASN A 457 10.34 9.28 -10.39
C ASN A 457 11.75 9.28 -9.79
N ARG A 458 11.88 9.22 -8.46
CA ARG A 458 13.15 9.24 -7.76
C ARG A 458 13.60 7.82 -7.40
N SER A 459 14.91 7.67 -7.20
CA SER A 459 15.45 6.46 -6.59
C SER A 459 14.91 6.27 -5.17
N ALA A 460 14.99 5.04 -4.65
CA ALA A 460 14.52 4.73 -3.29
C ALA A 460 15.23 5.54 -2.19
N ALA A 461 16.48 5.94 -2.44
CA ALA A 461 17.32 6.75 -1.57
C ALA A 461 18.38 7.50 -2.41
N PRO A 462 19.03 8.55 -1.86
CA PRO A 462 20.13 9.22 -2.56
C PRO A 462 21.26 8.26 -2.94
N ASP A 463 21.95 8.55 -4.03
CA ASP A 463 23.06 7.75 -4.54
C ASP A 463 24.18 7.53 -3.52
N SER A 464 24.45 8.50 -2.65
CA SER A 464 25.43 8.35 -1.56
C SER A 464 25.05 7.20 -0.63
N ILE A 465 23.76 7.09 -0.28
CA ILE A 465 23.21 6.01 0.55
C ILE A 465 23.18 4.70 -0.23
N LEU A 466 22.72 4.73 -1.48
CA LEU A 466 22.68 3.54 -2.32
C LEU A 466 24.09 2.97 -2.54
N LYS A 467 25.12 3.79 -2.79
CA LYS A 467 26.53 3.36 -2.93
C LYS A 467 27.10 2.77 -1.64
N MET A 468 26.71 3.31 -0.48
CA MET A 468 27.07 2.71 0.82
C MET A 468 26.46 1.31 1.00
N ILE A 469 25.24 1.09 0.47
CA ILE A 469 24.51 -0.18 0.58
C ILE A 469 24.90 -1.17 -0.54
N SER A 470 25.16 -0.68 -1.76
CA SER A 470 25.28 -1.44 -3.01
C SER A 470 26.63 -2.09 -3.26
N CYS A 471 27.64 -1.84 -2.41
CA CYS A 471 28.92 -2.55 -2.41
C CYS A 471 28.81 -4.05 -2.06
N SER A 472 27.62 -4.65 -2.19
CA SER A 472 27.27 -6.03 -1.84
C SER A 472 26.56 -6.82 -2.97
N ARG A 473 26.27 -6.25 -4.14
CA ARG A 473 25.57 -6.97 -5.23
C ARG A 473 26.45 -7.26 -6.45
N LYS A 474 27.15 -8.40 -6.41
CA LYS A 474 27.32 -9.29 -7.58
C LYS A 474 26.99 -10.71 -7.11
N TYR A 475 25.73 -11.10 -7.22
CA TYR A 475 25.29 -12.49 -7.11
C TYR A 475 24.43 -12.81 -8.32
N SER A 476 25.02 -13.45 -9.33
CA SER A 476 24.31 -14.24 -10.33
C SER A 476 24.55 -15.71 -10.00
N GLY A 477 23.47 -16.46 -9.81
CA GLY A 477 23.45 -17.92 -9.91
C GLY A 477 24.10 -18.71 -8.75
N SER A 478 23.25 -19.39 -7.99
CA SER A 478 23.48 -20.71 -7.38
C SER A 478 24.94 -21.19 -7.28
N THR A 479 25.51 -21.11 -6.08
CA THR A 479 26.40 -22.12 -5.48
C THR A 479 26.79 -21.68 -4.08
N ILE A 480 26.78 -22.62 -3.13
CA ILE A 480 27.40 -22.48 -1.81
C ILE A 480 28.79 -21.85 -2.00
N PRO A 481 29.16 -20.78 -1.26
CA PRO A 481 30.43 -20.12 -1.46
C PRO A 481 31.59 -21.12 -1.28
N LYS A 482 32.34 -21.39 -2.37
CA LYS A 482 33.61 -22.15 -2.32
C LYS A 482 34.47 -21.59 -1.18
N LYS A 483 35.16 -22.46 -0.41
CA LYS A 483 35.94 -22.12 0.82
C LYS A 483 36.74 -20.81 0.76
N GLY A 484 37.23 -20.37 -0.41
CA GLY A 484 37.93 -19.09 -0.61
C GLY A 484 37.07 -17.81 -0.56
N LYS A 485 35.77 -17.87 -0.92
CA LYS A 485 34.86 -16.70 -0.93
C LYS A 485 34.52 -16.20 0.48
N SER A 486 34.27 -17.12 1.42
CA SER A 486 33.95 -16.79 2.83
C SER A 486 35.15 -16.13 3.54
N ASN A 487 36.38 -16.56 3.26
CA ASN A 487 37.59 -15.99 3.86
C ASN A 487 37.77 -14.51 3.49
N ASN A 488 37.58 -14.15 2.22
CA ASN A 488 37.68 -12.76 1.76
C ASN A 488 36.55 -11.89 2.32
N ASP A 489 35.32 -12.39 2.39
CA ASP A 489 34.20 -11.63 2.97
C ASP A 489 34.42 -11.37 4.46
N ILE A 490 34.82 -12.38 5.25
CA ILE A 490 35.13 -12.22 6.68
C ILE A 490 36.22 -11.16 6.87
N LYS A 491 37.34 -11.23 6.13
CA LYS A 491 38.41 -10.23 6.21
C LYS A 491 37.91 -8.82 5.92
N ASN A 492 37.13 -8.65 4.85
CA ASN A 492 36.58 -7.35 4.45
C ASN A 492 35.61 -6.81 5.50
N ARG A 493 34.78 -7.66 6.10
CA ARG A 493 33.82 -7.30 7.15
C ARG A 493 34.49 -6.89 8.45
N LEU A 494 35.51 -7.65 8.89
CA LEU A 494 36.32 -7.27 10.04
C LEU A 494 37.07 -5.96 9.80
N LEU A 495 37.58 -5.71 8.58
CA LEU A 495 38.22 -4.44 8.23
C LEU A 495 37.23 -3.26 8.28
N LYS A 496 36.01 -3.44 7.77
CA LYS A 496 34.92 -2.45 7.89
C LYS A 496 34.55 -2.19 9.35
N GLY A 497 34.52 -3.25 10.18
CA GLY A 497 34.39 -3.13 11.64
C GLY A 497 35.51 -2.27 12.25
N LYS A 498 36.78 -2.54 11.91
CA LYS A 498 37.91 -1.73 12.40
C LYS A 498 37.77 -0.25 12.01
N ARG A 499 37.37 0.05 10.77
CA ARG A 499 37.10 1.42 10.33
C ARG A 499 35.99 2.07 11.14
N ALA A 500 34.89 1.37 11.37
CA ALA A 500 33.78 1.86 12.20
C ALA A 500 34.22 2.16 13.65
N PHE A 501 35.10 1.33 14.21
CA PHE A 501 35.70 1.58 15.53
C PHE A 501 36.49 2.89 15.54
N TYR A 502 37.34 3.12 14.53
CA TYR A 502 38.12 4.36 14.44
C TYR A 502 37.24 5.60 14.28
N TYR A 503 36.20 5.54 13.45
CA TYR A 503 35.24 6.64 13.28
C TYR A 503 34.51 6.99 14.59
N LYS A 504 34.31 6.02 15.47
CA LYS A 504 33.64 6.21 16.78
C LYS A 504 34.63 6.20 17.96
N ARG A 505 35.93 6.36 17.71
CA ARG A 505 36.98 6.25 18.74
C ARG A 505 36.77 7.21 19.89
N GLN A 506 36.33 8.44 19.62
CA GLN A 506 36.08 9.45 20.67
C GLN A 506 35.00 8.99 21.67
N LEU A 507 34.02 8.19 21.24
CA LEU A 507 32.98 7.65 22.11
C LEU A 507 33.42 6.32 22.75
N LEU A 508 33.95 5.41 21.93
CA LEU A 508 34.35 4.07 22.36
C LEU A 508 35.55 4.11 23.32
N CYS A 509 36.42 5.10 23.23
CA CYS A 509 37.59 5.24 24.10
C CYS A 509 37.43 6.36 25.13
N SER A 510 36.24 6.96 25.28
CA SER A 510 36.06 8.03 26.27
C SER A 510 36.15 7.50 27.70
N THR A 511 36.86 8.21 28.57
CA THR A 511 36.87 7.95 30.02
C THR A 511 35.65 8.54 30.72
N SER A 512 34.93 9.49 30.10
CA SER A 512 33.70 10.08 30.65
C SER A 512 32.46 9.19 30.48
N ILE A 513 32.57 8.10 29.73
CA ILE A 513 31.47 7.16 29.49
C ILE A 513 31.79 5.86 30.22
N ASN A 514 30.84 5.37 31.03
CA ASN A 514 31.02 4.12 31.75
C ASN A 514 31.23 2.93 30.78
N LEU A 515 31.94 1.91 31.27
CA LEU A 515 32.42 0.82 30.45
C LEU A 515 31.29 0.00 29.82
N GLU A 516 30.19 -0.21 30.53
CA GLU A 516 29.04 -0.96 30.01
C GLU A 516 28.35 -0.24 28.86
N THR A 517 28.22 1.08 28.95
CA THR A 517 27.72 1.90 27.83
C THR A 517 28.67 1.79 26.63
N ARG A 518 29.98 1.85 26.83
CA ARG A 518 30.97 1.69 25.75
C ARG A 518 30.91 0.30 25.10
N LYS A 519 30.69 -0.77 25.88
CA LYS A 519 30.43 -2.13 25.35
C LYS A 519 29.17 -2.18 24.49
N ASN A 520 28.09 -1.53 24.91
CA ASN A 520 26.85 -1.45 24.13
C ASN A 520 27.03 -0.63 22.84
N LEU A 521 27.80 0.46 22.90
CA LEU A 521 28.18 1.23 21.71
C LEU A 521 29.03 0.38 20.76
N LEU A 522 29.97 -0.42 21.28
CA LEU A 522 30.80 -1.32 20.48
C LEU A 522 29.94 -2.40 19.76
N LYS A 523 29.02 -3.04 20.48
CA LYS A 523 28.06 -3.99 19.88
C LYS A 523 27.23 -3.34 18.77
N THR A 524 26.83 -2.09 18.96
CA THR A 524 25.93 -1.38 18.05
C THR A 524 26.65 -0.88 16.80
N TYR A 525 27.74 -0.14 16.97
CA TYR A 525 28.43 0.53 15.86
C TYR A 525 29.45 -0.36 15.16
N VAL A 526 30.03 -1.32 15.87
CA VAL A 526 31.15 -2.10 15.35
C VAL A 526 30.70 -3.53 15.07
N TRP A 527 30.02 -4.21 16.01
CA TRP A 527 29.68 -5.63 15.81
C TRP A 527 28.63 -5.81 14.72
N ARG A 528 27.64 -4.92 14.62
CA ARG A 528 26.63 -5.01 13.55
C ARG A 528 27.23 -4.89 12.15
N ILE A 529 28.23 -4.04 11.97
CA ILE A 529 28.93 -3.87 10.67
C ILE A 529 29.85 -5.06 10.39
N ALA A 530 30.59 -5.48 11.40
CA ALA A 530 31.53 -6.59 11.30
C ALA A 530 30.85 -7.94 11.09
N LEU A 531 29.62 -8.13 11.57
CA LEU A 531 28.89 -9.41 11.55
C LEU A 531 27.67 -9.39 10.62
N TYR A 532 27.61 -8.45 9.68
CA TYR A 532 26.57 -8.45 8.67
C TYR A 532 26.76 -9.62 7.69
N GLY A 533 25.72 -10.45 7.51
CA GLY A 533 25.77 -11.62 6.63
C GLY A 533 26.46 -12.85 7.23
N CYS A 534 26.79 -12.82 8.54
CA CYS A 534 27.62 -13.85 9.17
C CYS A 534 26.96 -15.24 9.24
N GLU A 535 25.63 -15.27 9.16
CA GLU A 535 24.80 -16.46 9.05
C GLU A 535 25.15 -17.32 7.82
N THR A 536 25.69 -16.71 6.75
CA THR A 536 26.07 -17.42 5.52
C THR A 536 27.54 -17.84 5.44
N TRP A 537 28.35 -17.46 6.43
CA TRP A 537 29.79 -17.71 6.37
C TRP A 537 30.15 -19.19 6.54
N THR A 538 31.16 -19.66 5.83
CA THR A 538 31.86 -20.91 6.19
C THR A 538 33.06 -20.53 7.06
N ILE A 539 33.06 -20.90 8.34
CA ILE A 539 34.12 -20.54 9.30
C ILE A 539 34.99 -21.77 9.57
N SER A 540 36.26 -21.74 9.17
CA SER A 540 37.26 -22.72 9.62
C SER A 540 37.92 -22.24 10.92
N LYS A 541 38.77 -23.08 11.53
CA LYS A 541 39.55 -22.74 12.72
C LYS A 541 40.39 -21.47 12.51
N ILE A 542 40.87 -21.21 11.29
CA ILE A 542 41.67 -20.01 10.96
C ILE A 542 40.79 -18.76 10.96
N GLU A 543 39.60 -18.79 10.35
CA GLU A 543 38.70 -17.63 10.38
C GLU A 543 38.13 -17.39 11.78
N GLU A 544 37.84 -18.44 12.55
CA GLU A 544 37.44 -18.33 13.95
C GLU A 544 38.51 -17.62 14.77
N ALA A 545 39.79 -17.99 14.61
CA ALA A 545 40.90 -17.31 15.27
C ALA A 545 40.96 -15.81 14.90
N ARG A 546 40.71 -15.45 13.64
CA ARG A 546 40.68 -14.06 13.18
C ARG A 546 39.52 -13.27 13.79
N ILE A 547 38.33 -13.86 13.86
CA ILE A 547 37.15 -13.22 14.46
C ILE A 547 37.39 -13.00 15.96
N ARG A 548 37.93 -14.00 16.66
CA ARG A 548 38.31 -13.89 18.08
C ARG A 548 39.40 -12.83 18.30
N ALA A 549 40.38 -12.73 17.39
CA ALA A 549 41.41 -11.71 17.45
C ALA A 549 40.85 -10.30 17.24
N PHE A 550 39.89 -10.13 16.32
CA PHE A 550 39.20 -8.87 16.10
C PHE A 550 38.40 -8.41 17.32
N GLU A 551 37.69 -9.33 17.99
CA GLU A 551 36.98 -9.03 19.24
C GLU A 551 37.94 -8.51 20.32
N MET A 552 39.05 -9.22 20.53
CA MET A 552 40.09 -8.81 21.49
C MET A 552 40.75 -7.49 21.12
N TRP A 553 40.95 -7.23 19.82
CA TRP A 553 41.51 -5.96 19.34
C TRP A 553 40.61 -4.79 19.72
N CYS A 554 39.29 -4.91 19.57
CA CYS A 554 38.39 -3.81 19.96
C CYS A 554 38.33 -3.61 21.47
N TYR A 555 38.33 -4.69 22.27
CA TYR A 555 38.37 -4.55 23.72
C TYR A 555 39.65 -3.87 24.20
N ARG A 556 40.81 -4.26 23.66
CA ARG A 556 42.09 -3.58 23.95
C ARG A 556 42.05 -2.11 23.55
N ALA A 557 41.58 -1.81 22.34
CA ALA A 557 41.48 -0.45 21.84
C ALA A 557 40.54 0.41 22.71
N MET A 558 39.39 -0.15 23.12
CA MET A 558 38.40 0.51 23.98
C MET A 558 38.94 0.82 25.38
N LEU A 559 39.78 -0.06 25.91
CA LEU A 559 40.49 0.10 27.18
C LEU A 559 41.80 0.90 27.05
N LYS A 560 42.15 1.37 25.84
CA LYS A 560 43.41 2.06 25.53
C LYS A 560 44.68 1.26 25.91
N ILE A 561 44.60 -0.06 25.90
CA ILE A 561 45.73 -0.96 26.18
C ILE A 561 46.68 -0.95 24.98
N LYS A 562 47.93 -0.55 25.21
CA LYS A 562 49.02 -0.57 24.23
C LYS A 562 49.67 -1.96 24.23
N TRP A 563 50.37 -2.28 23.14
CA TRP A 563 51.07 -3.57 23.04
C TRP A 563 52.20 -3.70 24.08
N GLN A 564 52.84 -2.58 24.44
CA GLN A 564 53.90 -2.49 25.46
C GLN A 564 53.43 -2.85 26.87
N ASP A 565 52.13 -2.74 27.13
CA ASP A 565 51.56 -3.03 28.46
C ASP A 565 51.59 -4.54 28.76
N MET A 566 51.90 -5.39 27.78
CA MET A 566 52.02 -6.85 27.89
C MET A 566 50.84 -7.54 28.61
N ILE A 567 49.63 -6.97 28.48
CA ILE A 567 48.42 -7.47 29.15
C ILE A 567 47.84 -8.69 28.43
N THR A 568 47.70 -9.79 29.18
CA THR A 568 47.15 -11.06 28.68
C THR A 568 45.68 -10.94 28.25
N ASN A 569 45.24 -11.80 27.31
CA ASN A 569 43.83 -11.84 26.89
C ASN A 569 42.86 -12.10 28.05
N LYS A 570 43.28 -12.90 29.04
CA LYS A 570 42.49 -13.23 30.23
C LYS A 570 42.24 -11.98 31.07
N GLU A 571 43.28 -11.17 31.27
CA GLU A 571 43.19 -9.92 32.02
C GLU A 571 42.36 -8.86 31.28
N VAL A 572 42.46 -8.77 29.94
CA VAL A 572 41.59 -7.88 29.15
C VAL A 572 40.11 -8.23 29.35
N LEU A 573 39.75 -9.52 29.31
CA LEU A 573 38.37 -9.95 29.52
C LEU A 573 37.89 -9.71 30.96
N ARG A 574 38.77 -9.88 31.95
CA ARG A 574 38.48 -9.52 33.35
C ARG A 574 38.15 -8.03 33.49
N ARG A 575 38.94 -7.15 32.85
CA ARG A 575 38.70 -5.69 32.85
C ARG A 575 37.42 -5.29 32.12
N ILE A 576 37.03 -6.02 31.07
CA ILE A 576 35.77 -5.81 30.34
C ILE A 576 34.55 -6.32 31.13
N GLY A 577 34.75 -7.27 32.05
CA GLY A 577 33.67 -7.91 32.80
C GLY A 577 32.76 -8.79 31.91
N SER A 578 33.26 -9.29 30.78
CA SER A 578 32.52 -10.24 29.94
C SER A 578 33.43 -11.17 29.15
N GLY A 579 32.94 -12.37 28.86
CA GLY A 579 33.57 -13.31 27.94
C GLY A 579 33.55 -12.83 26.48
N ARG A 580 34.10 -13.65 25.59
CA ARG A 580 34.00 -13.45 24.14
C ARG A 580 32.62 -13.85 23.66
N ILE A 581 31.93 -12.97 22.94
CA ILE A 581 30.52 -13.15 22.57
C ILE A 581 30.29 -13.23 21.07
N ILE A 582 31.24 -12.81 20.23
CA ILE A 582 31.00 -12.72 18.79
C ILE A 582 30.69 -14.09 18.18
N MET A 583 31.45 -15.13 18.57
CA MET A 583 31.24 -16.48 18.03
C MET A 583 29.88 -17.06 18.44
N GLU A 584 29.41 -16.76 19.66
CA GLU A 584 28.08 -17.17 20.14
C GLU A 584 26.98 -16.46 19.35
N ILE A 585 27.14 -15.16 19.06
CA ILE A 585 26.20 -14.39 18.24
C ILE A 585 26.11 -14.99 16.82
N ILE A 586 27.25 -15.34 16.20
CA ILE A 586 27.26 -15.95 14.88
C ILE A 586 26.55 -17.29 14.89
N ARG A 587 26.83 -18.16 15.87
CA ARG A 587 26.16 -19.47 16.01
C ARG A 587 24.66 -19.30 16.17
N LYS A 588 24.22 -18.45 17.12
CA LYS A 588 22.79 -18.18 17.34
C LYS A 588 22.07 -17.71 16.08
N ARG A 589 22.69 -16.83 15.29
CA ARG A 589 22.11 -16.35 14.02
C ARG A 589 22.05 -17.43 12.93
N ARG A 590 23.02 -18.35 12.90
CA ARG A 590 22.99 -19.51 12.01
C ARG A 590 21.91 -20.49 12.42
N ASP A 591 21.80 -20.79 13.70
CA ASP A 591 20.80 -21.72 14.20
C ASP A 591 19.38 -21.18 13.93
N GLN A 592 19.19 -19.87 14.06
CA GLN A 592 17.94 -19.19 13.66
C GLN A 592 17.66 -19.28 12.15
N LEU A 593 18.70 -19.13 11.32
CA LEU A 593 18.57 -19.27 9.87
C LEU A 593 18.24 -20.73 9.49
N LEU A 594 18.93 -21.70 10.08
CA LEU A 594 18.71 -23.13 9.85
C LEU A 594 17.33 -23.59 10.35
N ALA A 595 16.87 -23.08 11.49
CA ALA A 595 15.53 -23.35 12.02
C ALA A 595 14.42 -22.91 11.04
N GLN A 596 14.63 -21.79 10.33
CA GLN A 596 13.72 -21.32 9.28
C GLN A 596 13.72 -22.21 8.03
N TYR A 597 14.78 -23.00 7.80
CA TYR A 597 14.89 -23.95 6.69
C TYR A 597 14.55 -25.40 7.06
N SER A 598 14.35 -25.71 8.34
CA SER A 598 13.94 -27.05 8.81
C SER A 598 12.43 -27.19 9.07
N GLU A 599 11.66 -26.10 8.90
CA GLU A 599 10.18 -26.10 8.91
C GLU A 599 9.57 -26.18 7.50
N THR A 600 10.39 -26.38 6.47
CA THR A 600 10.01 -26.79 5.09
C THR A 600 10.16 -28.28 4.93
#